data_AF-A0A5M9JRU0-F1
#
_entry.id   AF-A0A5M9JRU0-F1
#
_cell.length_a   1.000
_cell.length_b   1.000
_cell.length_c   1.000
_cell.angle_alpha   90.00
_cell.angle_beta   90.00
_cell.angle_gamma   90.00
#
_symmetry.space_group_name_H-M   'P 1'
#
loop_
_entity.id
_entity.type
_entity.pdbx_description
1 polymer ?
#
loop_
_entity_poly.entity_id
_entity_poly.type
_entity_poly.pdbx_seq_one_letter_code
_entity_poly.pdbx_strand_id
1 'polypeptide(L)'
;MLPNLSPQNPNTVLVQKSEAAGKADSCAGCPNQAICASAPKGPDPDIPAITARLAGIKHKVLILSGKGGVGKSTFTSLLGHAFATNEDNTVGIMDTDICGPSIPKMMGVETEQIHVSGAGWSPVWVMENLGVMSVQFMLPNRDDAVIWRGPEEKWVDKAIFKRCGMGRYGLFVGRYTSRN
;
A
#
# COMPACT_ATOMS: atom_id res chain seq x y z
N MET A 1 -5.39 -3.22 -43.17
CA MET A 1 -4.24 -2.48 -42.63
C MET A 1 -4.40 -2.43 -41.13
N LEU A 2 -3.60 -3.18 -40.37
CA LEU A 2 -3.60 -3.12 -38.90
C LEU A 2 -2.83 -1.85 -38.49
N PRO A 3 -3.41 -0.94 -37.70
CA PRO A 3 -2.69 0.24 -37.26
C PRO A 3 -1.58 -0.13 -36.28
N ASN A 4 -0.43 0.44 -36.55
CA ASN A 4 0.85 0.30 -35.86
C ASN A 4 0.74 0.78 -34.41
N LEU A 5 0.78 -0.14 -33.43
CA LEU A 5 0.92 0.19 -32.02
C LEU A 5 2.41 0.18 -31.65
N SER A 6 3.05 1.35 -31.70
CA SER A 6 4.36 1.49 -31.04
C SER A 6 4.16 1.46 -29.53
N PRO A 7 4.99 0.77 -28.75
CA PRO A 7 4.89 0.78 -27.29
C PRO A 7 5.26 2.17 -26.76
N GLN A 8 4.26 2.94 -26.33
CA GLN A 8 4.48 4.20 -25.63
C GLN A 8 4.92 3.89 -24.20
N ASN A 9 6.13 4.36 -23.87
CA ASN A 9 6.74 4.60 -22.56
C ASN A 9 6.21 3.78 -21.33
N PRO A 10 7.03 2.86 -20.77
CA PRO A 10 6.65 1.99 -19.65
C PRO A 10 6.37 2.71 -18.31
N ASN A 11 6.55 4.03 -18.23
CA ASN A 11 6.25 4.82 -17.02
C ASN A 11 4.82 5.37 -16.97
N THR A 12 4.00 5.10 -17.99
CA THR A 12 2.58 5.49 -17.97
C THR A 12 1.79 4.35 -17.34
N VAL A 13 1.54 4.44 -16.03
CA VAL A 13 0.58 3.54 -15.37
C VAL A 13 -0.76 3.74 -16.06
N LEU A 14 -1.13 2.81 -16.94
CA LEU A 14 -2.46 2.75 -17.54
C LEU A 14 -3.45 2.39 -16.42
N VAL A 15 -3.89 3.40 -15.68
CA VAL A 15 -5.12 3.31 -14.92
C VAL A 15 -6.24 3.27 -15.96
N GLN A 16 -6.59 2.08 -16.46
CA GLN A 16 -7.82 1.90 -17.24
C GLN A 16 -9.03 2.04 -16.30
N LYS A 17 -9.32 3.28 -15.87
CA LYS A 17 -10.63 3.66 -15.36
C LYS A 17 -11.53 3.89 -16.56
N SER A 18 -12.06 2.81 -17.12
CA SER A 18 -12.99 2.94 -18.25
C SER A 18 -14.36 3.36 -17.73
N GLU A 19 -14.97 4.36 -18.37
CA GLU A 19 -16.36 4.74 -18.11
C GLU A 19 -17.34 3.59 -18.39
N ALA A 20 -16.86 2.57 -19.13
CA ALA A 20 -17.57 1.35 -19.46
C ALA A 20 -17.46 0.25 -18.37
N ALA A 21 -16.74 0.48 -17.26
CA ALA A 21 -16.68 -0.48 -16.15
C ALA A 21 -18.10 -0.81 -15.64
N GLY A 22 -18.43 -2.12 -15.61
CA GLY A 22 -19.76 -2.63 -15.25
C GLY A 22 -20.86 -2.44 -16.31
N LYS A 23 -20.55 -1.77 -17.42
CA LYS A 23 -21.49 -1.43 -18.51
C LYS A 23 -21.11 -2.05 -19.87
N ALA A 24 -19.86 -2.46 -20.06
CA ALA A 24 -19.40 -3.12 -21.28
C ALA A 24 -19.92 -4.56 -21.39
N ASP A 25 -20.03 -5.05 -22.62
CA ASP A 25 -20.42 -6.43 -22.91
C ASP A 25 -19.49 -7.46 -22.24
N SER A 26 -18.20 -7.11 -22.11
CA SER A 26 -17.20 -7.91 -21.39
C SER A 26 -17.45 -8.05 -19.89
N CYS A 27 -18.33 -7.23 -19.31
CA CYS A 27 -18.71 -7.29 -17.91
C CYS A 27 -19.95 -8.16 -17.65
N ALA A 28 -20.62 -8.65 -18.71
CA ALA A 28 -21.81 -9.48 -18.58
C ALA A 28 -21.47 -10.79 -17.85
N GLY A 29 -22.18 -11.09 -16.76
CA GLY A 29 -21.94 -12.28 -15.93
C GLY A 29 -20.84 -12.12 -14.89
N CYS A 30 -20.22 -10.94 -14.77
CA CYS A 30 -19.26 -10.67 -13.69
C CYS A 30 -20.01 -10.49 -12.34
N PRO A 31 -19.63 -11.21 -11.26
CA PRO A 31 -20.24 -11.05 -9.93
C PRO A 31 -20.18 -9.61 -9.39
N ASN A 32 -19.19 -8.84 -9.83
CA ASN A 32 -18.94 -7.47 -9.38
C ASN A 32 -19.48 -6.41 -10.37
N GLN A 33 -20.27 -6.78 -11.39
CA GLN A 33 -20.74 -5.88 -12.44
C GLN A 33 -21.46 -4.63 -11.90
N ALA A 34 -22.41 -4.81 -10.97
CA ALA A 34 -23.17 -3.71 -10.38
C ALA A 34 -22.29 -2.75 -9.55
N ILE A 35 -21.26 -3.29 -8.89
CA ILE A 35 -20.29 -2.51 -8.10
C ILE A 35 -19.42 -1.68 -9.04
N CYS A 36 -18.92 -2.28 -10.13
CA CYS A 36 -18.15 -1.55 -11.14
C CYS A 36 -18.97 -0.48 -11.87
N ALA A 37 -20.28 -0.70 -12.05
CA ALA A 37 -21.16 0.25 -12.72
C ALA A 37 -21.47 1.50 -11.88
N SER A 38 -21.55 1.33 -10.56
CA SER A 38 -21.93 2.37 -9.58
C SER A 38 -20.75 3.03 -8.86
N ALA A 39 -19.54 2.47 -8.97
CA ALA A 39 -18.36 3.04 -8.36
C ALA A 39 -18.06 4.47 -8.89
N PRO A 40 -17.57 5.40 -8.03
CA PRO A 40 -17.21 6.75 -8.45
C PRO A 40 -16.23 6.73 -9.62
N LYS A 41 -16.60 7.39 -10.72
CA LYS A 41 -15.79 7.48 -11.93
C LYS A 41 -15.03 8.80 -11.92
N GLY A 42 -13.70 8.71 -11.87
CA GLY A 42 -12.81 9.86 -11.84
C GLY A 42 -11.48 9.55 -11.13
N PRO A 43 -10.44 10.36 -11.33
CA PRO A 43 -9.24 10.31 -10.50
C PRO A 43 -9.66 10.56 -9.05
N ASP A 44 -9.17 9.72 -8.15
CA ASP A 44 -9.47 9.86 -6.73
C ASP A 44 -8.89 11.19 -6.23
N PRO A 45 -9.67 12.05 -5.55
CA PRO A 45 -9.22 13.39 -5.16
C PRO A 45 -8.00 13.36 -4.22
N ASP A 46 -7.72 12.22 -3.58
CA ASP A 46 -6.54 12.06 -2.72
C ASP A 46 -5.26 11.71 -3.51
N ILE A 47 -5.35 11.31 -4.79
CA ILE A 47 -4.18 10.91 -5.59
C ILE A 47 -3.11 12.01 -5.66
N PRO A 48 -3.42 13.29 -5.97
CA PRO A 48 -2.39 14.32 -6.06
C PRO A 48 -1.61 14.49 -4.74
N ALA A 49 -2.31 14.43 -3.60
CA ALA A 49 -1.68 14.53 -2.28
C ALA A 49 -0.78 13.32 -1.99
N ILE A 50 -1.25 12.11 -2.33
CA ILE A 50 -0.47 10.87 -2.18
C ILE A 50 0.77 10.90 -3.10
N THR A 51 0.62 11.31 -4.35
CA THR A 51 1.73 11.44 -5.30
C THR A 51 2.77 12.43 -4.80
N ALA A 52 2.36 13.60 -4.29
CA ALA A 52 3.28 14.58 -3.71
C ALA A 52 4.05 14.03 -2.50
N ARG A 53 3.39 13.25 -1.64
CA ARG A 53 4.04 12.60 -0.48
C ARG A 53 5.05 11.53 -0.89
N LEU A 54 4.74 10.75 -1.93
CA LEU A 54 5.60 9.67 -2.42
C LEU A 54 6.67 10.14 -3.42
N ALA A 55 6.67 11.42 -3.81
CA ALA A 55 7.57 11.97 -4.81
C ALA A 55 9.05 11.88 -4.39
N GLY A 56 9.35 12.07 -3.11
CA GLY A 56 10.72 11.99 -2.58
C GLY A 56 11.27 10.56 -2.46
N ILE A 57 10.45 9.54 -2.73
CA ILE A 57 10.87 8.15 -2.64
C ILE A 57 11.51 7.70 -3.95
N LYS A 58 12.81 7.39 -3.91
CA LYS A 58 13.60 6.99 -5.10
C LYS A 58 13.13 5.66 -5.67
N HIS A 59 12.93 4.65 -4.81
CA HIS A 59 12.53 3.31 -5.22
C HIS A 59 11.26 2.86 -4.50
N LYS A 60 10.29 2.32 -5.24
CA LYS A 60 9.00 1.85 -4.72
C LYS A 60 8.81 0.39 -5.15
N VAL A 61 8.76 -0.52 -4.20
CA VAL A 61 8.61 -1.96 -4.42
C VAL A 61 7.28 -2.41 -3.82
N LEU A 62 6.42 -3.00 -4.65
CA LEU A 62 5.12 -3.51 -4.22
C LEU A 62 5.17 -5.05 -4.19
N ILE A 63 4.93 -5.62 -3.01
CA ILE A 63 4.89 -7.06 -2.78
C ILE A 63 3.43 -7.50 -2.71
N LEU A 64 3.01 -8.27 -3.71
CA LEU A 64 1.65 -8.77 -3.89
C LEU A 64 1.58 -10.29 -3.77
N SER A 65 0.44 -10.83 -3.34
CA SER A 65 0.12 -12.25 -3.49
C SER A 65 -1.37 -12.47 -3.51
N GLY A 66 -1.81 -13.39 -4.37
CA GLY A 66 -3.20 -13.84 -4.45
C GLY A 66 -3.60 -14.89 -3.42
N LYS A 67 -2.69 -15.34 -2.53
CA LYS A 67 -2.99 -16.33 -1.48
C LYS A 67 -2.40 -15.92 -0.12
N GLY A 68 -3.10 -16.27 0.94
CA GLY A 68 -2.61 -16.17 2.32
C GLY A 68 -1.50 -17.19 2.60
N GLY A 69 -0.60 -16.91 3.55
CA GLY A 69 0.38 -17.89 4.04
C GLY A 69 1.62 -18.16 3.19
N VAL A 70 1.81 -17.49 2.04
CA VAL A 70 2.98 -17.70 1.16
C VAL A 70 4.29 -17.07 1.65
N GLY A 71 4.30 -16.45 2.84
CA GLY A 71 5.50 -15.80 3.39
C GLY A 71 5.78 -14.38 2.86
N LYS A 72 4.78 -13.67 2.32
CA LYS A 72 4.92 -12.26 1.90
C LYS A 72 5.57 -11.39 2.97
N SER A 73 5.04 -11.43 4.20
CA SER A 73 5.51 -10.60 5.29
C SER A 73 6.96 -10.91 5.66
N THR A 74 7.30 -12.21 5.69
CA THR A 74 8.68 -12.68 5.87
C THR A 74 9.60 -12.08 4.83
N PHE A 75 9.21 -12.15 3.56
CA PHE A 75 10.00 -11.59 2.47
C PHE A 75 10.13 -10.07 2.58
N THR A 76 9.03 -9.35 2.87
CA THR A 76 9.03 -7.90 3.08
C THR A 76 9.98 -7.49 4.21
N SER A 77 9.91 -8.14 5.38
CA SER A 77 10.76 -7.85 6.53
C SER A 77 12.23 -8.11 6.23
N LEU A 78 12.55 -9.26 5.65
CA LEU A 78 13.93 -9.61 5.27
C LEU A 78 14.48 -8.64 4.21
N LEU A 79 13.67 -8.27 3.22
CA LEU A 79 14.06 -7.33 2.18
C LEU A 79 14.34 -5.94 2.78
N GLY A 80 13.49 -5.48 3.70
CA GLY A 80 13.69 -4.21 4.39
C GLY A 80 14.99 -4.18 5.20
N HIS A 81 15.26 -5.23 5.97
CA HIS A 81 16.53 -5.39 6.68
C HIS A 81 17.72 -5.44 5.70
N ALA A 82 17.62 -6.22 4.62
CA ALA A 82 18.69 -6.35 3.64
C ALA A 82 19.07 -5.00 3.02
N PHE A 83 18.09 -4.16 2.65
CA PHE A 83 18.38 -2.83 2.12
C PHE A 83 18.90 -1.85 3.17
N ALA A 84 18.45 -2.00 4.42
CA ALA A 84 18.91 -1.20 5.55
C ALA A 84 20.32 -1.57 6.03
N THR A 85 20.91 -2.68 5.56
CA THR A 85 22.33 -2.99 5.81
C THR A 85 23.27 -1.95 5.21
N ASN A 86 22.82 -1.20 4.20
CA ASN A 86 23.54 -0.04 3.70
C ASN A 86 23.03 1.21 4.44
N GLU A 87 23.92 1.86 5.20
CA GLU A 87 23.61 3.06 6.00
C GLU A 87 23.18 4.26 5.14
N ASP A 88 23.61 4.32 3.88
CA ASP A 88 23.19 5.36 2.93
C ASP A 88 21.73 5.22 2.48
N ASN A 89 21.12 4.06 2.73
CA ASN A 89 19.72 3.79 2.40
C ASN A 89 18.83 4.10 3.60
N THR A 90 17.86 4.99 3.41
CA THR A 90 16.71 5.09 4.31
C THR A 90 15.56 4.24 3.76
N VAL A 91 15.14 3.23 4.51
CA VAL A 91 14.15 2.22 4.08
C VAL A 91 12.86 2.36 4.87
N GLY A 92 11.73 2.36 4.17
CA GLY A 92 10.39 2.43 4.73
C GLY A 92 9.57 1.20 4.35
N ILE A 93 9.07 0.47 5.33
CA ILE A 93 8.10 -0.62 5.11
C ILE A 93 6.71 -0.11 5.44
N MET A 94 5.77 -0.32 4.53
CA MET A 94 4.37 0.00 4.74
C MET A 94 3.51 -1.27 4.61
N ASP A 95 2.88 -1.61 5.72
CA ASP A 95 1.99 -2.75 5.84
C ASP A 95 0.54 -2.25 5.91
N THR A 96 -0.15 -2.28 4.77
CA THR A 96 -1.58 -1.97 4.70
C THR A 96 -2.46 -3.21 4.86
N ASP A 97 -1.86 -4.38 5.12
CA ASP A 97 -2.60 -5.63 5.19
C ASP A 97 -3.18 -5.83 6.59
N ILE A 98 -4.51 -5.86 6.60
CA ILE A 98 -5.35 -6.04 7.78
C ILE A 98 -5.47 -7.53 8.18
N CYS A 99 -5.10 -8.45 7.27
CA CYS A 99 -5.13 -9.90 7.51
C CYS A 99 -3.80 -10.37 8.14
N GLY A 100 -3.70 -10.19 9.46
CA GLY A 100 -2.75 -10.89 10.32
C GLY A 100 -1.53 -10.06 10.73
N PRO A 101 -1.25 -9.96 12.05
CA PRO A 101 -0.15 -9.20 12.60
C PRO A 101 1.16 -9.89 12.23
N SER A 102 1.86 -9.38 11.23
CA SER A 102 3.09 -10.03 10.76
C SER A 102 4.23 -9.05 10.69
N ILE A 103 4.10 -7.88 10.05
CA ILE A 103 5.26 -6.98 9.94
C ILE A 103 5.68 -6.42 11.31
N PRO A 104 4.84 -5.74 12.12
CA PRO A 104 5.28 -5.23 13.42
C PRO A 104 5.86 -6.31 14.34
N LYS A 105 5.23 -7.49 14.35
CA LYS A 105 5.68 -8.67 15.09
C LYS A 105 7.02 -9.21 14.62
N MET A 106 7.19 -9.39 13.32
CA MET A 106 8.44 -9.89 12.72
C MET A 106 9.59 -8.89 12.86
N MET A 107 9.27 -7.61 12.95
CA MET A 107 10.23 -6.53 13.15
C MET A 107 10.50 -6.23 14.64
N GLY A 108 9.87 -6.95 15.57
CA GLY A 108 10.08 -6.78 17.02
C GLY A 108 9.52 -5.47 17.60
N VAL A 109 8.64 -4.79 16.87
CA VAL A 109 8.04 -3.49 17.24
C VAL A 109 6.53 -3.57 17.41
N GLU A 110 6.00 -4.77 17.65
CA GLU A 110 4.59 -5.00 17.94
C GLU A 110 4.11 -4.22 19.17
N THR A 111 5.03 -3.79 20.05
CA THR A 111 4.72 -2.99 21.23
C THR A 111 4.44 -1.53 20.99
N GLU A 112 4.83 -1.05 19.82
CA GLU A 112 4.85 0.37 19.52
C GLU A 112 3.48 0.87 19.07
N GLN A 113 3.29 2.18 19.22
CA GLN A 113 2.13 2.89 18.73
C GLN A 113 2.56 3.97 17.74
N ILE A 114 1.64 4.33 16.86
CA ILE A 114 1.91 5.39 15.89
C ILE A 114 2.08 6.73 16.61
N HIS A 115 3.19 7.42 16.35
CA HIS A 115 3.39 8.77 16.89
C HIS A 115 2.69 9.78 15.99
N VAL A 116 1.72 10.49 16.56
CA VAL A 116 0.95 11.53 15.87
C VAL A 116 1.51 12.90 16.23
N SER A 117 1.93 13.65 15.22
CA SER A 117 2.43 15.03 15.36
C SER A 117 1.60 15.99 14.51
N GLY A 118 1.78 17.30 14.71
CA GLY A 118 1.15 18.31 13.86
C GLY A 118 1.53 18.21 12.37
N ALA A 119 2.64 17.55 12.04
CA ALA A 119 3.09 17.33 10.67
C ALA A 119 2.54 16.05 10.01
N GLY A 120 1.88 15.19 10.81
CA GLY A 120 1.36 13.90 10.38
C GLY A 120 1.82 12.75 11.27
N TRP A 121 1.75 11.54 10.71
CA TRP A 121 2.13 10.31 11.37
C TRP A 121 3.61 9.99 11.13
N SER A 122 4.30 9.66 12.21
CA SER A 122 5.68 9.18 12.16
C SER A 122 5.71 7.66 12.19
N PRO A 123 6.49 7.00 11.32
CA PRO A 123 6.68 5.56 11.39
C PRO A 123 7.45 5.17 12.65
N VAL A 124 7.28 3.92 13.03
CA VAL A 124 8.03 3.29 14.11
C VAL A 124 9.39 2.87 13.56
N TRP A 125 10.46 3.33 14.17
CA TRP A 125 11.82 3.03 13.72
C TRP A 125 12.32 1.74 14.37
N VAL A 126 12.71 0.77 13.54
CA VAL A 126 13.32 -0.49 13.97
C VAL A 126 14.85 -0.34 14.05
N MET A 127 15.41 0.47 13.16
CA MET A 127 16.82 0.86 13.13
C MET A 127 16.90 2.35 12.75
N GLU A 128 18.08 2.97 12.84
CA GLU A 128 18.27 4.38 12.49
C GLU A 128 17.82 4.74 11.07
N ASN A 129 17.89 3.77 10.15
CA ASN A 129 17.54 3.92 8.74
C ASN A 129 16.39 3.00 8.28
N LEU A 130 15.70 2.30 9.19
CA LEU A 130 14.56 1.42 8.85
C LEU A 130 13.31 1.79 9.64
N GLY A 131 12.33 2.36 8.94
CA GLY A 131 11.02 2.72 9.49
C GLY A 131 9.91 1.78 9.04
N VAL A 132 8.98 1.48 9.92
CA VAL A 132 7.80 0.64 9.67
C VAL A 132 6.54 1.44 9.95
N MET A 133 5.57 1.37 9.05
CA MET A 133 4.22 1.87 9.24
C MET A 133 3.23 0.72 8.99
N SER A 134 2.35 0.45 9.95
CA SER A 134 1.34 -0.59 9.84
C SER A 134 0.01 -0.14 10.42
N VAL A 135 -1.09 -0.63 9.87
CA VAL A 135 -2.45 -0.46 10.43
C VAL A 135 -2.53 -1.00 11.86
N GLN A 136 -1.74 -2.02 12.19
CA GLN A 136 -1.75 -2.64 13.51
C GLN A 136 -1.38 -1.66 14.64
N PHE A 137 -0.56 -0.63 14.36
CA PHE A 137 -0.21 0.41 15.34
C PHE A 137 -1.39 1.30 15.75
N MET A 138 -2.52 1.19 15.04
CA MET A 138 -3.75 1.96 15.30
C MET A 138 -4.81 1.13 16.03
N LEU A 139 -4.60 -0.18 16.22
CA LEU A 139 -5.56 -1.06 16.85
C LEU A 139 -5.42 -1.02 18.39
N PRO A 140 -6.54 -1.00 19.13
CA PRO A 140 -6.52 -0.96 20.59
C PRO A 140 -5.94 -2.25 21.20
N ASN A 141 -6.32 -3.43 20.67
CA ASN A 141 -5.67 -4.70 21.03
C ASN A 141 -4.99 -5.31 19.82
N ARG A 142 -3.92 -6.08 20.09
CA ARG A 142 -2.98 -6.54 19.05
C ARG A 142 -3.35 -7.87 18.42
N ASP A 143 -4.17 -8.64 19.10
CA ASP A 143 -4.78 -9.86 18.59
C ASP A 143 -6.10 -9.57 17.86
N ASP A 144 -6.52 -8.30 17.81
CA ASP A 144 -7.72 -7.89 17.08
C ASP A 144 -7.45 -8.02 15.57
N ALA A 145 -7.89 -9.14 15.00
CA ALA A 145 -8.04 -9.29 13.58
C ALA A 145 -9.30 -8.51 13.14
N VAL A 146 -9.17 -7.19 12.99
CA VAL A 146 -10.30 -6.40 12.49
C VAL A 146 -10.45 -6.69 11.00
N ILE A 147 -11.62 -7.12 10.54
CA ILE A 147 -11.89 -7.29 9.11
C ILE A 147 -12.59 -6.03 8.61
N TRP A 148 -11.81 -5.09 8.11
CA TRP A 148 -12.33 -3.90 7.43
C TRP A 148 -12.77 -4.34 6.04
N ARG A 149 -14.01 -4.02 5.62
CA ARG A 149 -14.49 -4.32 4.26
C ARG A 149 -14.95 -3.04 3.58
N GLY A 150 -14.52 -2.84 2.34
CA GLY A 150 -15.07 -1.80 1.47
C GLY A 150 -14.53 -0.40 1.77
N PRO A 151 -15.37 0.59 2.15
CA PRO A 151 -14.94 1.98 2.32
C PRO A 151 -13.87 2.18 3.40
N GLU A 152 -13.93 1.38 4.47
CA GLU A 152 -13.09 1.52 5.65
C GLU A 152 -11.63 1.14 5.35
N GLU A 153 -11.41 0.02 4.66
CA GLU A 153 -10.08 -0.43 4.18
C GLU A 153 -9.44 0.64 3.28
N LYS A 154 -10.20 1.12 2.29
CA LYS A 154 -9.73 2.18 1.38
C LYS A 154 -9.39 3.48 2.13
N TRP A 155 -10.13 3.80 3.19
CA TRP A 155 -9.87 4.98 4.00
C TRP A 155 -8.55 4.86 4.77
N VAL A 156 -8.28 3.69 5.38
CA VAL A 156 -7.03 3.46 6.13
C VAL A 156 -5.82 3.57 5.20
N ASP A 157 -5.87 2.90 4.05
CA ASP A 157 -4.77 2.94 3.07
C ASP A 157 -4.46 4.38 2.66
N LYS A 158 -5.50 5.13 2.27
CA LYS A 158 -5.37 6.55 1.92
C LYS A 158 -4.86 7.39 3.08
N ALA A 159 -5.36 7.15 4.29
CA ALA A 159 -4.94 7.89 5.47
C ALA A 159 -3.44 7.67 5.74
N ILE A 160 -2.97 6.42 5.66
CA ILE A 160 -1.56 6.07 5.79
C ILE A 160 -0.72 6.79 4.72
N PHE A 161 -1.08 6.70 3.43
CA PHE A 161 -0.33 7.35 2.36
C PHE A 161 -0.34 8.89 2.43
N LYS A 162 -1.43 9.48 2.95
CA LYS A 162 -1.59 10.94 3.03
C LYS A 162 -0.94 11.55 4.28
N ARG A 163 -1.00 10.83 5.40
CA ARG A 163 -0.60 11.32 6.73
C ARG A 163 0.78 10.84 7.15
N CYS A 164 1.26 9.69 6.67
CA CYS A 164 2.58 9.19 7.04
C CYS A 164 3.70 9.98 6.37
N GLY A 165 4.68 10.42 7.15
CA GLY A 165 5.85 11.19 6.72
C GLY A 165 6.88 10.39 5.91
N MET A 166 6.46 9.56 4.95
CA MET A 166 7.33 8.69 4.16
C MET A 166 8.06 9.35 2.99
N GLY A 167 8.05 10.68 2.90
CA GLY A 167 8.64 11.40 1.77
C GLY A 167 10.17 11.44 1.73
N ARG A 168 10.88 10.92 2.74
CA ARG A 168 12.36 10.99 2.84
C ARG A 168 13.08 9.67 2.59
N TYR A 169 12.36 8.62 2.25
CA TYR A 169 12.92 7.26 2.17
C TYR A 169 13.53 7.01 0.78
N GLY A 170 14.73 6.44 0.73
CA GLY A 170 15.34 5.98 -0.52
C GLY A 170 14.61 4.78 -1.11
N LEU A 171 14.03 3.93 -0.27
CA LEU A 171 13.27 2.76 -0.68
C LEU A 171 11.98 2.61 0.14
N PHE A 172 10.89 2.33 -0.56
CA PHE A 172 9.59 2.01 0.01
C PHE A 172 9.18 0.59 -0.38
N VAL A 173 8.82 -0.24 0.60
CA VAL A 173 8.29 -1.58 0.39
C VAL A 173 6.86 -1.64 0.89
N GLY A 174 5.92 -1.72 -0.05
CA GLY A 174 4.49 -1.85 0.24
C GLY A 174 4.03 -3.30 0.15
N ARG A 175 3.21 -3.76 1.09
CA ARG A 175 2.51 -5.04 1.00
C ARG A 175 1.03 -4.82 0.75
N TYR A 176 0.48 -5.52 -0.24
CA TYR A 176 -0.96 -5.55 -0.47
C TYR A 176 -1.45 -6.98 -0.76
N THR A 177 -2.51 -7.39 -0.08
CA THR A 177 -3.17 -8.68 -0.31
C THR A 177 -4.57 -8.42 -0.83
N SER A 178 -4.83 -8.78 -2.08
CA SER A 178 -6.19 -8.74 -2.64
C SER A 178 -7.02 -9.83 -1.97
N ARG A 179 -8.09 -9.45 -1.26
CA ARG A 179 -9.14 -10.40 -0.89
C ARG A 179 -10.16 -10.43 -2.03
N ASN A 180 -10.33 -11.59 -2.65
CA ASN A 180 -11.45 -11.84 -3.57
C ASN A 180 -12.77 -11.92 -2.82
#